data_AF-A0A7H0MK26-F1
#
_entry.id   AF-A0A7H0MK26-F1
#
_cell.length_a   1.000
_cell.length_b   1.000
_cell.length_c   1.000
_cell.angle_alpha   90.00
_cell.angle_beta   90.00
_cell.angle_gamma   90.00
#
_symmetry.space_group_name_H-M   'P 1'
#
loop_
_entity.id
_entity.type
_entity.pdbx_description
1 polymer ?
#
loop_
_entity_poly.entity_id
_entity_poly.type
_entity_poly.pdbx_seq_one_letter_code
_entity_poly.pdbx_strand_id
1 'polypeptide(L)'
;MKGQKRTPFEILLHYNLFRCYGPQTGRFTVQDPIGLRGGINLYQYAPNPLNYIDPLGLNKNTCSGTTRVRHYTNRKGSNAISESGVIKAHDNGRVYLERANKKPLSQIEVEDKYQIKPGRGRDYI
;
A
#
# COMPACT_ATOMS: atom_id res chain seq x y z
N MET A 1 45.88 -34.75 -8.73
CA MET A 1 44.41 -34.57 -8.84
C MET A 1 43.88 -34.19 -7.46
N LYS A 2 43.57 -32.90 -7.21
CA LYS A 2 42.93 -32.48 -5.95
C LYS A 2 41.43 -32.35 -6.21
N GLY A 3 40.65 -33.21 -5.56
CA GLY A 3 39.20 -33.18 -5.60
C GLY A 3 38.69 -31.89 -4.99
N GLN A 4 38.13 -31.03 -5.84
CA GLN A 4 37.35 -29.88 -5.42
C GLN A 4 36.13 -30.43 -4.67
N LYS A 5 36.12 -30.29 -3.34
CA LYS A 5 34.90 -30.51 -2.56
C LYS A 5 33.90 -29.43 -3.02
N ARG A 6 33.01 -29.79 -3.94
CA ARG A 6 31.81 -29.00 -4.22
C ARG A 6 31.01 -29.04 -2.93
N THR A 7 31.10 -28.00 -2.12
CA THR A 7 30.09 -27.74 -1.10
C THR A 7 28.76 -27.75 -1.84
N PRO A 8 27.73 -28.45 -1.34
CA PRO A 8 26.43 -28.38 -1.97
C PRO A 8 26.09 -26.89 -2.01
N PHE A 9 25.59 -26.46 -3.15
CA PHE A 9 25.02 -25.15 -3.37
C PHE A 9 23.98 -24.96 -2.25
N GLU A 10 24.40 -24.40 -1.11
CA GLU A 10 23.50 -23.99 -0.05
C GLU A 10 22.68 -22.91 -0.69
N ILE A 11 21.55 -23.37 -1.20
CA ILE A 11 20.53 -22.66 -1.93
C ILE A 11 20.18 -21.44 -1.09
N LEU A 12 20.86 -20.32 -1.36
CA LEU A 12 20.64 -18.99 -0.78
C LEU A 12 19.26 -18.46 -1.21
N LEU A 13 18.21 -19.26 -1.04
CA LEU A 13 16.84 -18.94 -1.37
C LEU A 13 16.27 -18.12 -0.22
N HIS A 14 15.66 -16.99 -0.57
CA HIS A 14 14.92 -16.20 0.41
C HIS A 14 13.48 -16.67 0.39
N TYR A 15 12.91 -16.93 1.56
CA TYR A 15 11.49 -17.27 1.67
C TYR A 15 10.66 -15.99 1.68
N ASN A 16 9.93 -15.74 0.59
CA ASN A 16 8.76 -14.87 0.65
C ASN A 16 7.57 -15.77 0.97
N LEU A 17 6.61 -15.27 1.75
CA LEU A 17 5.57 -16.08 2.40
C LEU A 17 5.00 -17.23 1.55
N PHE A 18 4.72 -16.98 0.26
CA PHE A 18 4.18 -17.99 -0.64
C PHE A 18 5.18 -18.58 -1.64
N ARG A 19 6.40 -18.04 -1.77
CA ARG A 19 7.36 -18.44 -2.81
C ARG A 19 8.81 -18.33 -2.37
N CYS A 20 9.63 -19.29 -2.80
CA CYS A 20 11.09 -19.23 -2.66
C CYS A 20 11.69 -18.34 -3.76
N TYR A 21 12.49 -17.35 -3.35
CA TYR A 21 13.18 -16.39 -4.23
C TYR A 21 14.65 -16.76 -4.39
N GLY A 22 15.10 -16.88 -5.64
CA GLY A 22 16.50 -17.07 -6.00
C GLY A 22 17.21 -15.73 -6.24
N PRO A 23 17.98 -15.20 -5.27
CA PRO A 23 18.63 -13.90 -5.39
C PRO A 23 19.68 -13.87 -6.51
N GLN A 24 20.32 -15.00 -6.79
CA GLN A 24 21.28 -15.10 -7.91
C GLN A 24 20.62 -14.87 -9.27
N THR A 25 19.35 -15.25 -9.41
CA THR A 25 18.59 -15.16 -10.66
C THR A 25 17.61 -13.99 -10.69
N GLY A 26 17.37 -13.34 -9.55
CA GLY A 26 16.39 -12.25 -9.43
C GLY A 26 14.93 -12.69 -9.63
N ARG A 27 14.60 -13.97 -9.40
CA ARG A 27 13.32 -14.59 -9.77
C ARG A 27 12.83 -15.57 -8.71
N PHE A 28 11.54 -15.89 -8.74
CA PHE A 28 10.99 -16.99 -7.95
C PHE A 28 11.36 -18.34 -8.55
N THR A 29 11.59 -19.34 -7.70
CA THR A 29 11.92 -20.71 -8.13
C THR A 29 10.69 -21.57 -8.43
N VAL A 30 9.52 -21.12 -7.97
CA VAL A 30 8.23 -21.76 -8.18
C VAL A 30 7.29 -20.82 -8.93
N GLN A 31 6.39 -21.40 -9.71
CA GLN A 31 5.36 -20.67 -10.45
C GLN A 31 4.41 -19.94 -9.50
N ASP A 32 3.94 -18.75 -9.89
CA ASP A 32 2.93 -18.00 -9.12
C ASP A 32 1.66 -18.85 -8.89
N PRO A 33 1.27 -19.14 -7.63
CA PRO A 33 0.08 -19.95 -7.34
C PRO A 33 -1.23 -19.26 -7.76
N ILE A 34 -1.25 -17.95 -7.98
CA ILE A 34 -2.41 -17.24 -8.53
C ILE A 34 -2.42 -17.19 -10.08
N GLY A 35 -1.46 -17.85 -10.73
CA GLY A 35 -1.38 -17.98 -12.18
C GLY A 35 -1.23 -16.64 -12.88
N LEU A 36 -1.83 -16.49 -14.08
CA LEU A 36 -1.77 -15.27 -14.87
C LEU A 36 -2.39 -14.03 -14.18
N ARG A 37 -3.12 -14.22 -13.08
CA ARG A 37 -3.61 -13.11 -12.23
C ARG A 37 -2.47 -12.38 -11.52
N GLY A 38 -1.33 -13.05 -11.33
CA GLY A 38 -0.07 -12.46 -10.85
C GLY A 38 0.77 -11.81 -11.97
N GLY A 39 0.23 -11.70 -13.19
CA GLY A 39 0.92 -11.15 -14.34
C GLY A 39 1.40 -12.22 -15.33
N ILE A 40 1.90 -11.76 -16.48
CA ILE A 40 2.28 -12.62 -17.61
C ILE A 40 3.51 -13.46 -17.28
N ASN A 41 4.42 -12.94 -16.44
CA ASN A 41 5.62 -13.65 -16.03
C ASN A 41 5.42 -14.29 -14.64
N LEU A 42 5.16 -15.59 -14.66
CA LEU A 42 4.82 -16.40 -13.48
C LEU A 42 5.99 -16.61 -12.51
N TYR A 43 7.22 -16.26 -12.89
CA TYR A 43 8.42 -16.37 -12.06
C TYR A 43 8.98 -14.99 -11.66
N GLN A 44 8.29 -13.90 -12.00
CA GLN A 44 8.76 -12.55 -11.76
C GLN A 44 8.67 -12.18 -10.29
N TYR A 45 9.76 -11.65 -9.75
CA TYR A 45 9.81 -11.09 -8.40
C TYR A 45 9.08 -9.74 -8.31
N ALA A 46 9.52 -8.77 -9.11
CA ALA A 46 8.87 -7.47 -9.25
C ALA A 46 9.08 -6.93 -10.67
N PRO A 47 8.15 -6.12 -11.21
CA PRO A 47 8.33 -5.44 -12.50
C PRO A 47 9.58 -4.57 -12.54
N ASN A 48 9.91 -3.92 -11.42
CA ASN A 48 11.16 -3.19 -11.24
C ASN A 48 11.59 -3.32 -9.76
N PRO A 49 12.60 -4.14 -9.42
CA PRO A 49 13.00 -4.39 -8.04
C PRO A 49 13.65 -3.20 -7.32
N LEU A 50 14.04 -2.13 -8.03
CA LEU A 50 14.53 -0.90 -7.42
C LEU A 50 13.40 -0.02 -6.87
N ASN A 51 12.22 -0.11 -7.50
CA ASN A 51 11.05 0.71 -7.15
C ASN A 51 9.94 -0.08 -6.46
N TYR A 52 9.94 -1.42 -6.58
CA TYR A 52 8.87 -2.29 -6.10
C TYR A 52 9.44 -3.48 -5.34
N ILE A 53 8.82 -3.77 -4.20
CA ILE A 53 9.04 -4.97 -3.39
C ILE A 53 7.74 -5.78 -3.43
N ASP A 54 7.82 -7.10 -3.55
CA ASP A 54 6.71 -8.06 -3.43
C ASP A 54 6.79 -8.79 -2.07
N PRO A 55 6.20 -8.26 -0.99
CA PRO A 55 6.36 -8.81 0.36
C PRO A 55 5.65 -10.15 0.57
N LEU A 56 4.62 -10.42 -0.22
CA LEU A 56 3.84 -11.65 -0.10
C LEU A 56 4.41 -12.74 -1.02
N GLY A 57 5.10 -12.37 -2.09
CA GLY A 57 5.35 -13.30 -3.19
C GLY A 57 4.07 -13.56 -3.96
N LEU A 58 3.21 -12.54 -4.11
CA LEU A 58 2.00 -12.58 -4.93
C LEU A 58 1.91 -11.22 -5.60
N ASN A 59 2.04 -11.18 -6.92
CA ASN A 59 2.13 -9.90 -7.63
C ASN A 59 0.87 -9.06 -7.39
N LYS A 60 1.12 -7.80 -7.08
CA LYS A 60 0.41 -7.02 -6.05
C LYS A 60 -0.82 -6.28 -6.59
N ASN A 61 -1.71 -6.94 -7.32
CA ASN A 61 -3.06 -6.42 -7.55
C ASN A 61 -4.06 -6.89 -6.48
N THR A 62 -3.63 -7.68 -5.49
CA THR A 62 -4.47 -8.11 -4.37
C THR A 62 -4.67 -7.04 -3.29
N CYS A 63 -3.93 -5.92 -3.32
CA CYS A 63 -4.33 -4.71 -2.61
C CYS A 63 -5.39 -3.97 -3.46
N SER A 64 -6.57 -4.56 -3.63
CA SER A 64 -7.71 -4.05 -4.41
C SER A 64 -8.37 -2.78 -3.81
N GLY A 65 -7.64 -1.97 -3.06
CA GLY A 65 -8.18 -0.77 -2.46
C GLY A 65 -7.09 0.12 -1.95
N THR A 66 -6.72 1.14 -2.74
CA THR A 66 -6.19 2.35 -2.13
C THR A 66 -7.24 2.87 -1.15
N THR A 67 -6.90 3.00 0.13
CA THR A 67 -7.76 3.67 1.10
C THR A 67 -7.37 5.14 1.10
N ARG A 68 -8.34 6.02 0.87
CA ARG A 68 -8.15 7.47 1.01
C ARG A 68 -8.45 7.83 2.45
N VAL A 69 -7.49 8.50 3.08
CA VAL A 69 -7.68 9.16 4.36
C VAL A 69 -8.28 10.53 4.06
N ARG A 70 -9.31 10.92 4.81
CA ARG A 70 -9.87 12.28 4.74
C ARG A 70 -9.96 12.88 6.13
N HIS A 71 -9.43 14.08 6.28
CA HIS A 71 -9.64 14.88 7.49
C HIS A 71 -10.56 16.04 7.17
N TYR A 72 -11.84 15.90 7.53
CA TYR A 72 -12.85 16.95 7.33
C TYR A 72 -12.68 18.05 8.39
N THR A 73 -12.70 19.30 7.92
CA THR A 73 -12.49 20.48 8.75
C THR A 73 -13.23 21.70 8.19
N ASN A 74 -13.09 22.83 8.86
CA ASN A 74 -13.57 24.12 8.38
C ASN A 74 -12.44 24.90 7.69
N ARG A 75 -12.79 26.04 7.07
CA ARG A 75 -11.82 26.87 6.34
C ARG A 75 -10.62 27.33 7.17
N LYS A 76 -10.86 27.64 8.46
CA LYS A 76 -9.78 28.02 9.37
C LYS A 76 -8.80 26.87 9.57
N GLY A 77 -9.32 25.65 9.75
CA GLY A 77 -8.52 24.43 9.90
C GLY A 77 -7.77 24.08 8.62
N SER A 78 -8.42 24.12 7.46
CA SER A 78 -7.75 23.83 6.18
C SER A 78 -6.62 24.82 5.88
N ASN A 79 -6.82 26.11 6.17
CA ASN A 79 -5.77 27.13 5.99
C ASN A 79 -4.60 26.89 6.94
N ALA A 80 -4.88 26.64 8.23
CA ALA A 80 -3.83 26.35 9.21
C ALA A 80 -3.03 25.09 8.87
N ILE A 81 -3.68 24.05 8.34
CA ILE A 81 -2.98 22.83 7.89
C ILE A 81 -2.19 23.10 6.60
N SER A 82 -2.74 23.88 5.66
CA SER A 82 -2.03 24.26 4.44
C SER A 82 -0.79 25.10 4.73
N GLU A 83 -0.82 25.96 5.75
CA GLU A 83 0.31 26.80 6.17
C GLU A 83 1.36 26.01 6.95
N SER A 84 0.92 25.13 7.86
CA SER A 84 1.82 24.41 8.76
C SER A 84 2.28 23.04 8.25
N GLY A 85 1.55 22.43 7.30
CA GLY A 85 1.76 21.06 6.85
C GLY A 85 1.42 19.99 7.89
N VAL A 86 0.82 20.37 9.04
CA VAL A 86 0.62 19.48 10.18
C VAL A 86 -0.85 19.48 10.63
N ILE A 87 -1.41 18.28 10.80
CA ILE A 87 -2.71 18.10 11.47
C ILE A 87 -2.46 18.10 12.98
N LYS A 88 -2.90 19.15 13.68
CA LYS A 88 -2.77 19.23 15.13
C LYS A 88 -3.98 18.56 15.79
N ALA A 89 -3.73 17.66 16.74
CA ALA A 89 -4.79 16.87 17.38
C ALA A 89 -5.87 17.70 18.11
N HIS A 90 -5.51 18.92 18.57
CA HIS A 90 -6.47 19.83 19.22
C HIS A 90 -7.34 20.61 18.22
N ASP A 91 -6.93 20.68 16.95
CA ASP A 91 -7.67 21.34 15.88
C ASP A 91 -8.78 20.42 15.37
N ASN A 92 -9.76 20.15 16.22
CA ASN A 92 -11.11 19.73 15.86
C ASN A 92 -11.24 18.69 14.71
N GLY A 93 -10.63 17.52 14.76
CA GLY A 93 -10.98 16.51 13.76
C GLY A 93 -10.61 15.08 14.08
N ARG A 94 -11.65 14.25 14.18
CA ARG A 94 -11.54 12.82 13.88
C ARG A 94 -11.13 12.67 12.42
N VAL A 95 -10.27 11.70 12.14
CA VAL A 95 -9.86 11.34 10.77
C VAL A 95 -10.70 10.18 10.29
N TYR A 96 -11.16 10.24 9.04
CA TYR A 96 -12.04 9.23 8.46
C TYR A 96 -11.35 8.48 7.33
N LEU A 97 -11.69 7.20 7.18
CA LEU A 97 -11.14 6.31 6.17
C LEU A 97 -12.23 5.94 5.17
N GLU A 98 -11.98 6.17 3.88
CA GLU A 98 -12.90 5.80 2.80
C GLU A 98 -12.17 5.03 1.70
N ARG A 99 -12.90 4.14 1.02
CA ARG A 99 -12.36 3.46 -0.17
C ARG A 99 -12.04 4.50 -1.26
N ALA A 100 -10.90 4.37 -1.94
CA ALA A 100 -10.48 5.36 -2.93
C ALA A 100 -11.53 5.61 -4.02
N ASN A 101 -12.24 4.59 -4.48
CA ASN A 101 -13.15 4.73 -5.62
C ASN A 101 -14.35 5.68 -5.33
N LYS A 102 -14.60 6.04 -4.07
CA LYS A 102 -15.68 6.96 -3.71
C LYS A 102 -15.25 8.41 -3.89
N LYS A 103 -16.11 9.20 -4.52
CA LYS A 103 -15.99 10.66 -4.54
C LYS A 103 -16.05 11.21 -3.09
N PRO A 104 -15.42 12.37 -2.82
CA PRO A 104 -15.62 13.08 -1.57
C PRO A 104 -17.11 13.37 -1.35
N LEU A 105 -17.57 13.16 -0.11
CA LEU A 105 -18.92 13.50 0.31
C LEU A 105 -19.09 15.02 0.37
N SER A 106 -20.30 15.51 0.12
CA SER A 106 -20.66 16.91 0.33
C SER A 106 -20.68 17.25 1.82
N GLN A 107 -20.57 18.53 2.16
CA GLN A 107 -20.56 18.99 3.55
C GLN A 107 -21.72 18.42 4.39
N ILE A 108 -22.95 18.46 3.85
CA ILE A 108 -24.16 17.99 4.56
C ILE A 108 -24.09 16.49 4.81
N GLU A 109 -23.67 15.71 3.81
CA GLU A 109 -23.54 14.25 3.93
C GLU A 109 -22.45 13.85 4.92
N VAL A 110 -21.35 14.61 5.00
CA VAL A 110 -20.28 14.39 5.98
C VAL A 110 -20.78 14.69 7.40
N GLU A 111 -21.48 15.81 7.55
CA GLU A 111 -22.06 16.26 8.82
C GLU A 111 -23.04 15.25 9.39
N ASP A 112 -23.94 14.74 8.54
CA ASP A 112 -24.89 13.70 8.92
C ASP A 112 -24.20 12.35 9.21
N LYS A 113 -23.39 11.85 8.26
CA LYS A 113 -22.77 10.53 8.36
C LYS A 113 -21.81 10.38 9.53
N TYR A 114 -20.98 11.39 9.78
CA TYR A 114 -19.97 11.34 10.84
C TYR A 114 -20.35 12.12 12.09
N GLN A 115 -21.58 12.65 12.14
CA GLN A 115 -22.12 13.41 13.27
C GLN A 115 -21.19 14.56 13.68
N ILE A 116 -20.58 15.24 12.70
CA ILE A 116 -19.75 16.42 12.95
C ILE A 116 -20.62 17.66 13.02
N LYS A 117 -20.17 18.66 13.79
CA LYS A 117 -20.91 19.91 13.96
C LYS A 117 -21.12 20.61 12.60
N PRO A 118 -22.27 21.26 12.38
CA PRO A 118 -22.53 22.04 11.19
C PRO A 118 -21.41 23.06 10.90
N GLY A 119 -21.01 23.17 9.64
CA GLY A 119 -19.91 24.03 9.19
C GLY A 119 -18.52 23.40 9.27
N ARG A 120 -18.39 22.17 9.77
CA ARG A 120 -17.09 21.48 9.95
C ARG A 120 -16.82 20.38 8.93
N GLY A 121 -17.78 20.07 8.05
CA GLY A 121 -17.58 19.15 6.92
C GLY A 121 -17.22 19.85 5.61
N ARG A 122 -16.95 21.16 5.65
CA ARG A 122 -16.87 22.01 4.46
C ARG A 122 -15.64 21.73 3.62
N ASP A 123 -14.48 21.63 4.27
CA ASP A 123 -13.20 21.42 3.63
C ASP A 123 -12.65 20.04 4.07
N TYR A 124 -11.78 19.43 3.27
CA TYR A 124 -11.08 18.21 3.64
C TYR A 124 -9.67 18.22 3.05
N ILE A 125 -8.78 17.49 3.71
CA ILE A 125 -7.44 17.12 3.19
C ILE A 125 -7.30 15.60 3.10
#